data_AF-A0A6M3ZT07-F1
#
_entry.id   AF-A0A6M3ZT07-F1
#
_cell.length_a   1.000
_cell.length_b   1.000
_cell.length_c   1.000
_cell.angle_alpha   90.00
_cell.angle_beta   90.00
_cell.angle_gamma   90.00
#
_symmetry.space_group_name_H-M   'P 1'
#
loop_
_entity.id
_entity.type
_entity.pdbx_description
1 polymer ?
#
loop_
_entity_poly.entity_id
_entity_poly.type
_entity_poly.pdbx_seq_one_letter_code
_entity_poly.pdbx_strand_id
1 'polypeptide(L)'
;MRSRLVKKSLIYRAFSGFVLVAASLLANVVYGQMSTPGQFQVGESGAATYTIPIQLPPGVGGMEPKLSLNYSSQAGNGLLGVGWSLGGLGGISRCPRTMAQDGVRGGVNYDLNDRYCLDGQRLIAVNGTDGGNGTEYRTERESYAKIVSFGSVGNGPAWFKVWTKAGQIMSYGDSPDSRIEAAGKSEIKIWALSKIEDTKSNRLKINYLKDSANADFYPIRIDYSSNSTSGAGAASAVTFQYENRPDVNPVYQAGARSANVVRLKSVSTLGATNQVIAVYQISYGLSPLNGVSRIESVQNCDGSLNNCLPKINFTWTTSSPSTGFTAPASGNWITNIGSPVGTVKLLDLNGDGRTDLMTSLGNGNWNVCLATGENSFNCGTWYSNIAASAQNVLVLDLNGDGRADMMTPVGGGYWNVCLSTGSGFDCSTWYSNNGASAANTSVADVNGDGRGDMLTPVGNGYWNVCISGGTSFGCATWYTNIGASAANTVVVDLNGDGKSDLMTPLGDGNWNVCLSNGDGFTCSTWYSSNAASVPATRFDS
;
A
#
# COMPACT_ATOMS: atom_id res chain seq x y z
N MET A 1 27.67 -92.03 -22.89
CA MET A 1 29.13 -92.18 -22.65
C MET A 1 29.46 -91.68 -21.24
N ARG A 2 30.36 -92.36 -20.50
CA ARG A 2 31.06 -91.96 -19.24
C ARG A 2 30.19 -91.37 -18.10
N SER A 3 29.88 -92.09 -17.00
CA SER A 3 30.74 -92.44 -15.82
C SER A 3 31.25 -91.22 -15.02
N ARG A 4 31.37 -91.18 -13.68
CA ARG A 4 31.11 -92.10 -12.53
C ARG A 4 31.30 -91.25 -11.21
N LEU A 5 30.77 -91.71 -10.06
CA LEU A 5 31.28 -91.56 -8.67
C LEU A 5 31.97 -90.21 -8.21
N VAL A 6 31.51 -89.42 -7.22
CA VAL A 6 31.26 -89.64 -5.76
C VAL A 6 32.37 -89.12 -4.80
N LYS A 7 31.92 -88.46 -3.71
CA LYS A 7 32.51 -88.25 -2.34
C LYS A 7 33.34 -86.99 -1.96
N LYS A 8 32.91 -86.43 -0.80
CA LYS A 8 33.67 -85.76 0.30
C LYS A 8 34.19 -84.31 0.11
N SER A 9 34.31 -83.46 1.15
CA SER A 9 33.69 -83.42 2.50
C SER A 9 34.13 -82.20 3.35
N LEU A 10 33.27 -81.79 4.30
CA LEU A 10 33.59 -81.27 5.66
C LEU A 10 34.19 -79.86 5.88
N ILE A 11 33.82 -79.31 7.06
CA ILE A 11 34.52 -78.30 7.90
C ILE A 11 34.39 -76.82 7.42
N TYR A 12 33.92 -75.84 8.21
CA TYR A 12 33.34 -75.90 9.58
C TYR A 12 32.41 -74.70 9.96
N ARG A 13 32.33 -74.36 11.25
CA ARG A 13 31.41 -73.40 11.93
C ARG A 13 32.03 -72.01 12.19
N ALA A 14 31.18 -70.99 12.24
CA ALA A 14 31.22 -69.97 13.29
C ALA A 14 29.77 -69.62 13.70
N PHE A 15 29.47 -69.70 15.00
CA PHE A 15 28.18 -69.35 15.59
C PHE A 15 28.46 -68.27 16.64
N SER A 16 27.77 -67.13 16.57
CA SER A 16 27.73 -66.16 17.67
C SER A 16 26.33 -65.57 17.73
N GLY A 17 25.72 -65.60 18.90
CA GLY A 17 24.30 -65.29 19.07
C GLY A 17 24.01 -63.80 19.16
N PHE A 18 22.85 -63.38 18.65
CA PHE A 18 22.31 -62.05 18.91
C PHE A 18 21.42 -62.09 20.15
N VAL A 19 21.70 -61.20 21.11
CA VAL A 19 20.84 -60.95 22.27
C VAL A 19 19.66 -60.08 21.83
N LEU A 20 18.44 -60.56 22.04
CA LEU A 20 17.23 -59.79 21.75
C LEU A 20 16.93 -58.86 22.94
N VAL A 21 17.33 -57.59 22.83
CA VAL A 21 16.97 -56.57 23.83
C VAL A 21 15.52 -56.15 23.60
N ALA A 22 14.62 -56.54 24.50
CA ALA A 22 13.23 -56.09 24.49
C ALA A 22 13.16 -54.63 24.94
N ALA A 23 13.22 -53.69 23.99
CA ALA A 23 12.95 -52.29 24.25
C ALA A 23 11.45 -52.10 24.55
N SER A 24 11.10 -51.79 25.79
CA SER A 24 9.74 -51.39 26.16
C SER A 24 9.43 -50.02 25.55
N LEU A 25 8.78 -50.03 24.39
CA LEU A 25 8.12 -48.86 23.83
C LEU A 25 7.02 -48.40 24.79
N LEU A 26 7.37 -47.51 25.71
CA LEU A 26 6.42 -46.62 26.35
C LEU A 26 5.83 -45.75 25.23
N ALA A 27 4.64 -46.15 24.76
CA ALA A 27 3.85 -45.32 23.89
C ALA A 27 3.49 -44.05 24.67
N ASN A 28 4.21 -42.97 24.41
CA ASN A 28 3.79 -41.64 24.84
C ASN A 28 2.40 -41.41 24.24
N VAL A 29 1.38 -41.42 25.08
CA VAL A 29 0.04 -40.95 24.71
C VAL A 29 0.19 -39.45 24.47
N VAL A 30 0.47 -39.09 23.22
CA VAL A 30 0.28 -37.72 22.75
C VAL A 30 -1.22 -37.51 22.74
N TYR A 31 -1.75 -37.03 23.86
CA TYR A 31 -3.03 -36.36 23.89
C TYR A 31 -2.98 -35.32 22.77
N GLY A 32 -3.88 -35.43 21.78
CA GLY A 32 -3.88 -34.53 20.63
C GLY A 32 -3.94 -33.10 21.12
N GLN A 33 -2.83 -32.37 21.03
CA GLN A 33 -2.77 -31.00 21.50
C GLN A 33 -3.73 -30.17 20.65
N MET A 34 -4.78 -29.65 21.28
CA MET A 34 -5.57 -28.59 20.68
C MET A 34 -4.64 -27.42 20.42
N SER A 35 -4.52 -27.02 19.16
CA SER A 35 -3.79 -25.84 18.72
C SER A 35 -4.77 -24.82 18.17
N THR A 36 -4.41 -23.55 18.25
CA THR A 36 -5.14 -22.50 17.52
C THR A 36 -4.96 -22.78 16.03
N PRO A 37 -6.03 -22.93 15.22
CA PRO A 37 -5.88 -23.16 13.80
C PRO A 37 -5.14 -22.00 13.12
N GLY A 38 -4.30 -22.33 12.14
CA GLY A 38 -3.57 -21.35 11.35
C GLY A 38 -3.16 -21.96 10.01
N GLN A 39 -3.25 -21.18 8.94
CA GLN A 39 -2.98 -21.63 7.57
C GLN A 39 -1.97 -20.73 6.89
N PHE A 40 -0.82 -21.29 6.49
CA PHE A 40 0.19 -20.62 5.67
C PHE A 40 -0.03 -20.91 4.19
N GLN A 41 0.11 -19.89 3.34
CA GLN A 41 0.11 -20.02 1.88
C GLN A 41 1.07 -19.01 1.24
N VAL A 42 1.44 -19.26 -0.02
CA VAL A 42 1.99 -18.24 -0.91
C VAL A 42 0.91 -17.93 -1.94
N GLY A 43 0.50 -16.67 -2.04
CA GLY A 43 -0.53 -16.23 -2.98
C GLY A 43 0.00 -16.08 -4.41
N GLU A 44 -0.90 -15.93 -5.37
CA GLU A 44 -0.56 -15.72 -6.80
C GLU A 44 0.26 -14.43 -7.03
N SER A 45 0.18 -13.44 -6.12
CA SER A 45 1.03 -12.24 -6.11
C SER A 45 2.45 -12.45 -5.56
N GLY A 46 2.82 -13.69 -5.22
CA GLY A 46 4.07 -14.02 -4.52
C GLY A 46 4.09 -13.66 -3.03
N ALA A 47 3.03 -13.08 -2.49
CA ALA A 47 2.94 -12.76 -1.06
C ALA A 47 2.93 -14.02 -0.19
N ALA A 48 3.76 -14.05 0.85
CA ALA A 48 3.64 -15.01 1.93
C ALA A 48 2.47 -14.57 2.83
N THR A 49 1.48 -15.45 3.03
CA THR A 49 0.26 -15.16 3.78
C THR A 49 0.07 -16.14 4.93
N TYR A 50 -0.57 -15.68 6.02
CA TYR A 50 -0.92 -16.52 7.16
C TYR A 50 -2.28 -16.11 7.74
N THR A 51 -3.19 -17.05 7.92
CA THR A 51 -4.56 -16.77 8.40
C THR A 51 -4.83 -17.53 9.70
N ILE A 52 -5.18 -16.81 10.77
CA ILE A 52 -5.70 -17.36 12.03
C ILE A 52 -7.21 -17.07 12.11
N PRO A 53 -8.10 -18.05 11.88
CA PRO A 53 -9.53 -17.84 12.07
C PRO A 53 -9.86 -17.68 13.56
N ILE A 54 -10.71 -16.69 13.88
CA ILE A 54 -11.26 -16.49 15.20
C ILE A 54 -12.48 -17.40 15.32
N GLN A 55 -12.40 -18.42 16.18
CA GLN A 55 -13.45 -19.41 16.39
C GLN A 55 -14.59 -18.80 17.20
N LEU A 56 -15.81 -18.93 16.69
CA LEU A 56 -17.00 -18.29 17.23
C LEU A 56 -18.09 -19.34 17.47
N PRO A 57 -18.91 -19.18 18.53
CA PRO A 57 -20.17 -19.89 18.67
C PRO A 57 -21.00 -19.85 17.37
N PRO A 58 -21.63 -20.96 16.96
CA PRO A 58 -22.48 -20.98 15.78
C PRO A 58 -23.64 -19.98 15.88
N GLY A 59 -23.87 -19.24 14.81
CA GLY A 59 -24.96 -18.29 14.69
C GLY A 59 -26.28 -18.97 14.38
N VAL A 60 -27.40 -18.35 14.78
CA VAL A 60 -28.73 -18.79 14.33
C VAL A 60 -28.78 -18.72 12.80
N GLY A 61 -29.05 -19.87 12.15
CA GLY A 61 -29.04 -19.97 10.68
C GLY A 61 -27.65 -19.88 10.04
N GLY A 62 -26.56 -19.98 10.80
CA GLY A 62 -25.19 -19.76 10.32
C GLY A 62 -24.79 -18.27 10.24
N MET A 63 -25.56 -17.39 10.89
CA MET A 63 -25.33 -15.93 10.92
C MET A 63 -24.37 -15.51 12.04
N GLU A 64 -23.19 -16.12 12.08
CA GLU A 64 -22.02 -15.65 12.84
C GLU A 64 -21.03 -14.89 11.94
N PRO A 65 -20.33 -13.85 12.45
CA PRO A 65 -19.31 -13.16 11.67
C PRO A 65 -18.13 -14.09 11.38
N LYS A 66 -17.42 -13.89 10.26
CA LYS A 66 -16.30 -14.74 9.82
C LYS A 66 -14.98 -13.99 9.98
N LEU A 67 -14.55 -13.82 11.24
CA LEU A 67 -13.36 -13.04 11.60
C LEU A 67 -12.06 -13.84 11.52
N SER A 68 -10.96 -13.17 11.19
CA SER A 68 -9.62 -13.76 11.21
C SER A 68 -8.52 -12.72 11.43
N LEU A 69 -7.34 -13.14 11.90
CA LEU A 69 -6.12 -12.35 11.83
C LEU A 69 -5.34 -12.78 10.58
N ASN A 70 -5.13 -11.85 9.65
CA ASN A 70 -4.56 -12.12 8.33
C ASN A 70 -3.21 -11.41 8.18
N TYR A 71 -2.16 -12.19 7.94
CA TYR A 71 -0.85 -11.71 7.52
C TYR A 71 -0.70 -11.73 6.00
N SER A 72 -0.04 -10.72 5.45
CA SER A 72 0.54 -10.71 4.11
C SER A 72 1.88 -10.00 4.16
N SER A 73 2.92 -10.59 3.54
CA SER A 73 4.24 -9.96 3.41
C SER A 73 4.26 -8.70 2.53
N GLN A 74 3.15 -8.40 1.83
CA GLN A 74 2.95 -7.18 1.04
C GLN A 74 2.06 -6.13 1.74
N ALA A 75 1.50 -6.44 2.92
CA ALA A 75 0.64 -5.50 3.64
C ALA A 75 1.44 -4.50 4.49
N GLY A 76 0.97 -3.25 4.52
CA GLY A 76 1.59 -2.16 5.29
C GLY A 76 1.37 -2.27 6.81
N ASN A 77 1.62 -1.16 7.51
CA ASN A 77 1.37 -1.05 8.94
C ASN A 77 -0.11 -0.68 9.20
N GLY A 78 -0.76 -1.38 10.13
CA GLY A 78 -2.18 -1.18 10.45
C GLY A 78 -2.53 -1.56 11.89
N LEU A 79 -3.81 -1.82 12.15
CA LEU A 79 -4.38 -2.09 13.49
C LEU A 79 -3.71 -3.24 14.26
N LEU A 80 -3.00 -4.13 13.55
CA LEU A 80 -2.31 -5.31 14.08
C LEU A 80 -0.79 -5.26 13.85
N GLY A 81 -0.23 -4.07 13.58
CA GLY A 81 1.18 -3.91 13.20
C GLY A 81 1.43 -4.13 11.70
N VAL A 82 2.71 -4.21 11.32
CA VAL A 82 3.11 -4.38 9.90
C VAL A 82 2.80 -5.78 9.38
N GLY A 83 2.21 -5.83 8.18
CA GLY A 83 1.82 -7.06 7.50
C GLY A 83 0.50 -7.67 7.98
N TRP A 84 -0.08 -7.22 9.10
CA TRP A 84 -1.25 -7.85 9.72
C TRP A 84 -2.52 -6.99 9.66
N SER A 85 -3.65 -7.67 9.45
CA SER A 85 -5.00 -7.08 9.32
C SER A 85 -6.08 -7.94 9.98
N LEU A 86 -7.21 -7.32 10.32
CA LEU A 86 -8.39 -8.00 10.85
C LEU A 86 -9.35 -8.30 9.69
N GLY A 87 -9.48 -9.57 9.34
CA GLY A 87 -10.41 -10.05 8.31
C GLY A 87 -11.85 -10.19 8.81
N GLY A 88 -12.79 -10.25 7.87
CA GLY A 88 -14.21 -10.50 8.13
C GLY A 88 -15.07 -9.25 8.32
N LEU A 89 -14.48 -8.06 8.26
CA LEU A 89 -15.16 -6.77 8.33
C LEU A 89 -14.91 -5.99 7.04
N GLY A 90 -15.90 -5.98 6.16
CA GLY A 90 -15.81 -5.25 4.90
C GLY A 90 -16.06 -3.75 5.05
N GLY A 91 -15.76 -3.01 3.99
CA GLY A 91 -16.04 -1.58 3.88
C GLY A 91 -16.19 -1.14 2.42
N ILE A 92 -16.99 -0.11 2.20
CA ILE A 92 -16.90 0.67 0.98
C ILE A 92 -16.00 1.87 1.27
N SER A 93 -15.04 2.14 0.40
CA SER A 93 -14.18 3.33 0.48
C SER A 93 -14.28 4.14 -0.80
N ARG A 94 -13.83 5.39 -0.74
CA ARG A 94 -13.45 6.12 -1.95
C ARG A 94 -12.21 5.47 -2.58
N CYS A 95 -12.08 5.55 -3.89
CA CYS A 95 -10.95 5.07 -4.68
C CYS A 95 -10.72 5.96 -5.92
N PRO A 96 -9.48 6.03 -6.44
CA PRO A 96 -9.12 6.97 -7.50
C PRO A 96 -9.76 6.64 -8.86
N ARG A 97 -9.73 7.62 -9.77
CA ARG A 97 -9.97 7.43 -11.20
C ARG A 97 -8.71 6.89 -11.88
N THR A 98 -8.85 6.04 -12.89
CA THR A 98 -7.72 5.49 -13.65
C THR A 98 -7.90 5.70 -15.16
N MET A 99 -6.79 5.69 -15.92
CA MET A 99 -6.88 5.70 -17.39
C MET A 99 -7.73 4.55 -17.93
N ALA A 100 -7.64 3.36 -17.32
CA ALA A 100 -8.27 2.14 -17.82
C ALA A 100 -9.80 2.14 -17.66
N GLN A 101 -10.32 2.69 -16.55
CA GLN A 101 -11.77 2.72 -16.27
C GLN A 101 -12.43 4.08 -16.56
N ASP A 102 -11.70 5.19 -16.40
CA ASP A 102 -12.26 6.55 -16.42
C ASP A 102 -11.73 7.43 -17.56
N GLY A 103 -10.75 6.95 -18.34
CA GLY A 103 -10.06 7.72 -19.39
C GLY A 103 -9.16 8.85 -18.89
N VAL A 104 -9.01 9.00 -17.56
CA VAL A 104 -8.22 10.03 -16.89
C VAL A 104 -7.77 9.50 -15.53
N ARG A 105 -6.56 9.85 -15.09
CA ARG A 105 -6.09 9.56 -13.74
C ARG A 105 -6.56 10.65 -12.78
N GLY A 106 -6.75 10.30 -11.50
CA GLY A 106 -7.06 11.29 -10.48
C GLY A 106 -7.16 10.65 -9.10
N GLY A 107 -6.43 11.20 -8.13
CA GLY A 107 -6.47 10.79 -6.73
C GLY A 107 -7.84 11.00 -6.07
N VAL A 108 -7.98 10.49 -4.84
CA VAL A 108 -9.17 10.72 -4.02
C VAL A 108 -9.10 12.11 -3.37
N ASN A 109 -9.97 13.02 -3.77
CA ASN A 109 -9.95 14.43 -3.33
C ASN A 109 -11.10 14.82 -2.40
N TYR A 110 -12.05 13.92 -2.15
CA TYR A 110 -13.31 14.15 -1.43
C TYR A 110 -14.29 15.06 -2.22
N ASP A 111 -14.43 14.77 -3.51
CA ASP A 111 -15.26 15.51 -4.45
C ASP A 111 -16.24 14.58 -5.22
N LEU A 112 -16.77 15.06 -6.35
CA LEU A 112 -17.66 14.31 -7.24
C LEU A 112 -16.91 13.51 -8.33
N ASN A 113 -15.60 13.68 -8.45
CA ASN A 113 -14.73 12.91 -9.34
C ASN A 113 -14.29 11.59 -8.70
N ASP A 114 -14.26 11.52 -7.37
CA ASP A 114 -14.04 10.29 -6.64
C ASP A 114 -14.97 9.15 -7.08
N ARG A 115 -14.51 7.93 -6.83
CA ARG A 115 -15.21 6.70 -7.18
C ARG A 115 -15.29 5.79 -5.97
N TYR A 116 -16.12 4.75 -6.04
CA TYR A 116 -16.42 3.90 -4.89
C TYR A 116 -15.90 2.48 -5.13
N CYS A 117 -15.30 1.90 -4.10
CA CYS A 117 -14.77 0.54 -4.13
C CYS A 117 -15.28 -0.24 -2.91
N LEU A 118 -15.85 -1.41 -3.13
CA LEU A 118 -16.26 -2.37 -2.09
C LEU A 118 -15.09 -3.33 -1.85
N ASP A 119 -14.51 -3.31 -0.65
CA ASP A 119 -13.37 -4.16 -0.28
C ASP A 119 -12.19 -4.07 -1.29
N GLY A 120 -11.93 -2.86 -1.79
CA GLY A 120 -10.93 -2.55 -2.82
C GLY A 120 -11.39 -2.81 -4.26
N GLN A 121 -12.52 -3.48 -4.46
CA GLN A 121 -13.05 -3.76 -5.78
C GLN A 121 -13.93 -2.62 -6.32
N ARG A 122 -13.63 -2.14 -7.52
CA ARG A 122 -14.32 -1.02 -8.16
C ARG A 122 -15.83 -1.28 -8.34
N LEU A 123 -16.63 -0.30 -7.91
CA LEU A 123 -18.04 -0.20 -8.22
C LEU A 123 -18.22 0.58 -9.54
N ILE A 124 -19.12 0.08 -10.39
CA ILE A 124 -19.51 0.66 -11.67
C ILE A 124 -20.98 1.02 -11.57
N ALA A 125 -21.33 2.30 -11.72
CA ALA A 125 -22.71 2.76 -11.74
C ALA A 125 -23.41 2.22 -13.02
N VAL A 126 -24.50 1.47 -12.83
CA VAL A 126 -25.30 0.87 -13.93
C VAL A 126 -26.66 1.54 -14.10
N ASN A 127 -27.12 2.30 -13.09
CA ASN A 127 -28.34 3.13 -13.17
C ASN A 127 -28.26 4.27 -12.14
N GLY A 128 -28.46 5.51 -12.57
CA GLY A 128 -28.26 6.71 -11.75
C GLY A 128 -26.87 7.35 -11.93
N THR A 129 -26.66 8.50 -11.29
CA THR A 129 -25.37 9.23 -11.32
C THR A 129 -24.41 8.67 -10.29
N ASP A 130 -23.14 8.44 -10.64
CA ASP A 130 -22.12 7.98 -9.68
C ASP A 130 -22.05 8.92 -8.46
N GLY A 131 -21.98 8.35 -7.25
CA GLY A 131 -22.10 9.07 -5.97
C GLY A 131 -23.49 9.64 -5.62
N GLY A 132 -24.47 9.56 -6.53
CA GLY A 132 -25.83 10.06 -6.32
C GLY A 132 -26.69 9.19 -5.39
N ASN A 133 -27.79 9.74 -4.89
CA ASN A 133 -28.78 8.98 -4.10
C ASN A 133 -29.62 8.06 -5.01
N GLY A 134 -29.78 6.79 -4.62
CA GLY A 134 -30.56 5.79 -5.36
C GLY A 134 -29.80 5.13 -6.50
N THR A 135 -28.53 5.49 -6.72
CA THR A 135 -27.70 4.91 -7.78
C THR A 135 -27.40 3.45 -7.49
N GLU A 136 -27.60 2.61 -8.50
CA GLU A 136 -27.33 1.18 -8.49
C GLU A 136 -25.98 0.89 -9.17
N TYR A 137 -25.18 0.03 -8.53
CA TYR A 137 -23.86 -0.37 -8.99
C TYR A 137 -23.75 -1.89 -9.15
N ARG A 138 -22.75 -2.30 -9.93
CA ARG A 138 -22.16 -3.64 -9.94
C ARG A 138 -20.68 -3.57 -9.61
N THR A 139 -20.08 -4.70 -9.25
CA THR A 139 -18.63 -4.80 -9.08
C THR A 139 -17.98 -5.08 -10.43
N GLU A 140 -16.87 -4.43 -10.75
CA GLU A 140 -16.20 -4.51 -12.06
C GLU A 140 -15.95 -5.96 -12.54
N ARG A 141 -15.29 -6.78 -11.71
CA ARG A 141 -15.35 -8.24 -11.81
C ARG A 141 -16.68 -8.70 -11.20
N GLU A 142 -17.63 -9.13 -12.03
CA GLU A 142 -19.01 -9.36 -11.57
C GLU A 142 -19.10 -10.40 -10.44
N SER A 143 -19.67 -9.99 -9.31
CA SER A 143 -19.93 -10.79 -8.10
C SER A 143 -21.40 -11.26 -8.01
N TYR A 144 -22.25 -10.78 -8.92
CA TYR A 144 -23.71 -10.88 -8.90
C TYR A 144 -24.35 -10.21 -7.68
N ALA A 145 -23.62 -9.30 -7.01
CA ALA A 145 -24.18 -8.47 -5.96
C ALA A 145 -24.89 -7.25 -6.57
N LYS A 146 -26.06 -6.92 -6.03
CA LYS A 146 -26.69 -5.61 -6.28
C LYS A 146 -26.24 -4.65 -5.18
N ILE A 147 -25.68 -3.51 -5.55
CA ILE A 147 -25.28 -2.44 -4.63
C ILE A 147 -26.14 -1.22 -4.93
N VAL A 148 -26.69 -0.57 -3.91
CA VAL A 148 -27.45 0.69 -4.05
C VAL A 148 -26.99 1.69 -2.99
N SER A 149 -26.78 2.93 -3.42
CA SER A 149 -26.45 4.08 -2.58
C SER A 149 -27.70 4.82 -2.10
N PHE A 150 -27.64 5.41 -0.91
CA PHE A 150 -28.78 6.07 -0.27
C PHE A 150 -28.35 7.36 0.46
N GLY A 151 -29.18 8.39 0.35
CA GLY A 151 -28.93 9.72 0.90
C GLY A 151 -27.70 10.41 0.30
N SER A 152 -27.41 11.61 0.78
CA SER A 152 -26.19 12.35 0.42
C SER A 152 -25.62 13.08 1.64
N VAL A 153 -24.29 13.02 1.82
CA VAL A 153 -23.53 13.70 2.88
C VAL A 153 -22.22 14.19 2.26
N GLY A 154 -21.99 15.51 2.30
CA GLY A 154 -20.93 16.14 1.52
C GLY A 154 -21.05 15.78 0.03
N ASN A 155 -19.91 15.57 -0.63
CA ASN A 155 -19.81 15.15 -2.03
C ASN A 155 -19.97 13.62 -2.22
N GLY A 156 -21.01 12.99 -1.66
CA GLY A 156 -21.27 11.55 -1.92
C GLY A 156 -22.42 10.92 -1.13
N PRO A 157 -22.61 9.60 -1.23
CA PRO A 157 -23.69 8.87 -0.57
C PRO A 157 -23.65 8.93 0.95
N ALA A 158 -24.82 8.96 1.60
CA ALA A 158 -24.86 8.83 3.05
C ALA A 158 -24.51 7.40 3.51
N TRP A 159 -25.05 6.39 2.82
CA TRP A 159 -24.80 4.97 3.12
C TRP A 159 -25.11 4.06 1.92
N PHE A 160 -24.73 2.78 1.99
CA PHE A 160 -24.98 1.80 0.94
C PHE A 160 -25.66 0.52 1.47
N LYS A 161 -26.46 -0.12 0.61
CA LYS A 161 -26.98 -1.48 0.82
C LYS A 161 -26.48 -2.40 -0.27
N VAL A 162 -26.05 -3.60 0.12
CA VAL A 162 -25.58 -4.66 -0.78
C VAL A 162 -26.46 -5.89 -0.58
N TRP A 163 -27.00 -6.43 -1.67
CA TRP A 163 -27.67 -7.73 -1.71
C TRP A 163 -26.77 -8.71 -2.44
N THR A 164 -26.31 -9.76 -1.74
CA THR A 164 -25.42 -10.77 -2.33
C THR A 164 -26.21 -11.87 -3.02
N LYS A 165 -25.57 -12.58 -3.96
CA LYS A 165 -26.11 -13.80 -4.59
C LYS A 165 -26.52 -14.88 -3.58
N ALA A 166 -25.90 -14.90 -2.40
CA ALA A 166 -26.23 -15.82 -1.31
C ALA A 166 -27.48 -15.43 -0.51
N GLY A 167 -28.15 -14.32 -0.84
CA GLY A 167 -29.34 -13.83 -0.14
C GLY A 167 -29.05 -13.08 1.16
N GLN A 168 -27.79 -12.67 1.39
CA GLN A 168 -27.44 -11.78 2.50
C GLN A 168 -27.67 -10.32 2.10
N ILE A 169 -28.15 -9.53 3.06
CA ILE A 169 -28.39 -8.10 2.92
C ILE A 169 -27.42 -7.38 3.88
N MET A 170 -26.42 -6.73 3.31
CA MET A 170 -25.39 -6.00 4.04
C MET A 170 -25.66 -4.50 3.99
N SER A 171 -25.42 -3.81 5.11
CA SER A 171 -25.54 -2.34 5.22
C SER A 171 -24.17 -1.76 5.56
N TYR A 172 -23.77 -0.70 4.86
CA TYR A 172 -22.48 -0.03 5.02
C TYR A 172 -22.72 1.45 5.32
N GLY A 173 -22.22 1.93 6.46
CA GLY A 173 -22.40 3.31 6.89
C GLY A 173 -23.84 3.69 7.28
N ASP A 174 -24.74 2.74 7.56
CA ASP A 174 -26.13 3.08 7.93
C ASP A 174 -26.26 3.72 9.33
N SER A 175 -25.21 3.65 10.15
CA SER A 175 -25.12 4.23 11.49
C SER A 175 -24.03 5.31 11.60
N PRO A 176 -24.13 6.27 12.54
CA PRO A 176 -23.12 7.34 12.69
C PRO A 176 -21.70 6.85 13.04
N ASP A 177 -21.58 5.70 13.71
CA ASP A 177 -20.31 5.06 14.06
C ASP A 177 -19.70 4.26 12.90
N SER A 178 -20.48 3.91 11.87
CA SER A 178 -20.00 3.22 10.66
C SER A 178 -19.74 4.14 9.47
N ARG A 179 -19.99 5.44 9.59
CA ARG A 179 -19.57 6.47 8.61
C ARG A 179 -18.32 7.16 9.14
N ILE A 180 -17.23 7.08 8.41
CA ILE A 180 -15.94 7.62 8.81
C ILE A 180 -15.60 8.77 7.86
N GLU A 181 -15.75 10.01 8.33
CA GLU A 181 -15.42 11.19 7.53
C GLU A 181 -13.91 11.43 7.48
N ALA A 182 -13.46 12.10 6.43
CA ALA A 182 -12.11 12.64 6.37
C ALA A 182 -11.92 13.68 7.49
N ALA A 183 -10.79 13.64 8.21
CA ALA A 183 -10.55 14.53 9.33
C ALA A 183 -10.60 16.00 8.89
N GLY A 184 -11.44 16.80 9.56
CA GLY A 184 -11.68 18.20 9.22
C GLY A 184 -12.61 18.45 8.04
N LYS A 185 -13.20 17.41 7.43
CA LYS A 185 -14.13 17.49 6.28
C LYS A 185 -15.52 16.95 6.64
N SER A 186 -16.50 17.18 5.76
CA SER A 186 -17.87 16.62 5.91
C SER A 186 -18.04 15.29 5.18
N GLU A 187 -17.12 15.02 4.26
CA GLU A 187 -17.16 13.94 3.30
C GLU A 187 -16.73 12.61 3.90
N ILE A 188 -17.54 11.57 3.65
CA ILE A 188 -17.26 10.22 4.12
C ILE A 188 -16.13 9.61 3.29
N LYS A 189 -15.10 9.12 3.98
CA LYS A 189 -13.93 8.38 3.47
C LYS A 189 -14.22 6.88 3.38
N ILE A 190 -14.84 6.33 4.43
CA ILE A 190 -15.17 4.90 4.57
C ILE A 190 -16.60 4.75 5.10
N TRP A 191 -17.38 3.89 4.45
CA TRP A 191 -18.64 3.34 4.93
C TRP A 191 -18.36 1.91 5.40
N ALA A 192 -18.15 1.75 6.71
CA ALA A 192 -17.87 0.45 7.32
C ALA A 192 -19.12 -0.43 7.33
N LEU A 193 -18.94 -1.76 7.23
CA LEU A 193 -20.02 -2.72 7.38
C LEU A 193 -20.66 -2.60 8.78
N SER A 194 -21.93 -2.21 8.85
CA SER A 194 -22.64 -2.01 10.13
C SER A 194 -23.58 -3.16 10.48
N LYS A 195 -24.07 -3.89 9.48
CA LYS A 195 -25.09 -4.94 9.66
C LYS A 195 -25.06 -5.94 8.51
N ILE A 196 -25.23 -7.23 8.82
CA ILE A 196 -25.63 -8.28 7.85
C ILE A 196 -26.93 -8.89 8.34
N GLU A 197 -27.92 -9.02 7.47
CA GLU A 197 -29.22 -9.68 7.71
C GLU A 197 -29.51 -10.73 6.63
N ASP A 198 -30.16 -11.85 6.98
CA ASP A 198 -30.59 -12.89 6.03
C ASP A 198 -32.07 -12.71 5.61
N THR A 199 -32.54 -13.55 4.69
CA THR A 199 -33.95 -13.56 4.24
C THR A 199 -34.97 -13.99 5.30
N LYS A 200 -34.52 -14.38 6.50
CA LYS A 200 -35.34 -14.74 7.68
C LYS A 200 -35.20 -13.72 8.80
N SER A 201 -34.58 -12.58 8.53
CA SER A 201 -34.33 -11.50 9.50
C SER A 201 -33.40 -11.87 10.66
N ASN A 202 -32.65 -12.97 10.56
CA ASN A 202 -31.51 -13.21 11.44
C ASN A 202 -30.41 -12.24 11.06
N ARG A 203 -29.81 -11.58 12.06
CA ARG A 203 -28.86 -10.50 11.81
C ARG A 203 -27.71 -10.47 12.82
N LEU A 204 -26.59 -9.96 12.33
CA LEU A 204 -25.50 -9.44 13.13
C LEU A 204 -25.36 -7.93 12.92
N LYS A 205 -24.98 -7.22 13.99
CA LYS A 205 -24.72 -5.78 14.00
C LYS A 205 -23.32 -5.54 14.55
N ILE A 206 -22.60 -4.64 13.90
CA ILE A 206 -21.25 -4.22 14.29
C ILE A 206 -21.34 -2.80 14.85
N ASN A 207 -20.65 -2.56 15.96
CA ASN A 207 -20.52 -1.26 16.58
C ASN A 207 -19.05 -0.86 16.67
N TYR A 208 -18.79 0.42 16.43
CA TYR A 208 -17.45 0.97 16.28
C TYR A 208 -17.18 2.10 17.29
N LEU A 209 -15.94 2.19 17.77
CA LEU A 209 -15.38 3.42 18.29
C LEU A 209 -14.81 4.21 17.11
N LYS A 210 -15.33 5.41 16.90
CA LYS A 210 -14.92 6.31 15.81
C LYS A 210 -13.93 7.34 16.32
N ASP A 211 -12.83 7.51 15.59
CA ASP A 211 -11.77 8.46 15.88
C ASP A 211 -11.75 9.56 14.81
N SER A 212 -12.65 10.53 14.97
CA SER A 212 -12.84 11.62 14.01
C SER A 212 -11.63 12.56 13.89
N ALA A 213 -10.73 12.59 14.89
CA ALA A 213 -9.51 13.39 14.84
C ALA A 213 -8.42 12.74 13.98
N ASN A 214 -8.46 11.41 13.84
CA ASN A 214 -7.51 10.64 13.07
C ASN A 214 -8.11 9.95 11.83
N ALA A 215 -9.36 10.25 11.46
CA ALA A 215 -10.11 9.64 10.34
C ALA A 215 -10.03 8.09 10.30
N ASP A 216 -10.09 7.48 11.49
CA ASP A 216 -9.92 6.05 11.72
C ASP A 216 -11.04 5.52 12.66
N PHE A 217 -11.15 4.19 12.79
CA PHE A 217 -12.27 3.54 13.44
C PHE A 217 -11.94 2.10 13.86
N TYR A 218 -12.53 1.66 14.97
CA TYR A 218 -12.16 0.42 15.64
C TYR A 218 -13.43 -0.36 16.02
N PRO A 219 -13.64 -1.60 15.54
CA PRO A 219 -14.79 -2.40 15.94
C PRO A 219 -14.70 -2.70 17.44
N ILE A 220 -15.68 -2.28 18.24
CA ILE A 220 -15.68 -2.52 19.70
C ILE A 220 -16.53 -3.72 20.09
N ARG A 221 -17.61 -3.96 19.35
CA ARG A 221 -18.55 -5.05 19.62
C ARG A 221 -19.25 -5.51 18.33
N ILE A 222 -19.44 -6.82 18.19
CA ILE A 222 -20.31 -7.41 17.18
C ILE A 222 -21.33 -8.26 17.90
N ASP A 223 -22.60 -7.89 17.80
CA ASP A 223 -23.73 -8.63 18.38
C ASP A 223 -24.39 -9.45 17.28
N TYR A 224 -24.51 -10.78 17.46
CA TYR A 224 -25.06 -11.70 16.47
C TYR A 224 -26.04 -12.70 17.09
N SER A 225 -26.61 -13.58 16.27
CA SER A 225 -27.74 -14.44 16.67
C SER A 225 -28.95 -13.66 17.21
N SER A 226 -29.24 -12.49 16.63
CA SER A 226 -30.47 -11.73 16.91
C SER A 226 -31.44 -11.84 15.72
N ASN A 227 -32.73 -11.61 15.93
CA ASN A 227 -33.72 -11.61 14.85
C ASN A 227 -34.66 -10.39 14.94
N SER A 228 -34.79 -9.64 13.84
CA SER A 228 -35.56 -8.39 13.82
C SER A 228 -37.08 -8.61 13.79
N THR A 229 -37.56 -9.72 13.24
CA THR A 229 -38.99 -10.04 13.11
C THR A 229 -39.58 -10.63 14.39
N SER A 230 -38.85 -11.53 15.08
CA SER A 230 -39.30 -12.09 16.37
C SER A 230 -38.95 -11.21 17.58
N GLY A 231 -38.16 -10.15 17.39
CA GLY A 231 -37.64 -9.32 18.47
C GLY A 231 -36.56 -9.98 19.32
N ALA A 232 -36.04 -11.14 18.93
CA ALA A 232 -35.00 -11.83 19.66
C ALA A 232 -33.71 -10.99 19.73
N GLY A 233 -33.25 -10.72 20.96
CA GLY A 233 -31.97 -10.07 21.23
C GLY A 233 -30.78 -10.90 20.77
N ALA A 234 -29.58 -10.30 20.76
CA ALA A 234 -28.36 -11.01 20.39
C ALA A 234 -28.00 -12.07 21.45
N ALA A 235 -27.88 -13.33 21.01
CA ALA A 235 -27.50 -14.45 21.85
C ALA A 235 -25.99 -14.71 21.87
N SER A 236 -25.17 -13.98 21.12
CA SER A 236 -23.71 -14.10 21.20
C SER A 236 -23.04 -12.82 20.72
N ALA A 237 -21.82 -12.58 21.17
CA ALA A 237 -21.08 -11.36 20.82
C ALA A 237 -19.59 -11.62 20.62
N VAL A 238 -18.94 -10.66 19.96
CA VAL A 238 -17.47 -10.52 19.91
C VAL A 238 -17.13 -9.15 20.46
N THR A 239 -16.12 -9.04 21.32
CA THR A 239 -15.61 -7.75 21.81
C THR A 239 -14.11 -7.64 21.55
N PHE A 240 -13.65 -6.42 21.38
CA PHE A 240 -12.26 -6.10 21.02
C PHE A 240 -11.67 -5.18 22.08
N GLN A 241 -10.42 -5.43 22.46
CA GLN A 241 -9.68 -4.56 23.37
C GLN A 241 -8.45 -3.99 22.68
N TYR A 242 -8.15 -2.74 22.98
CA TYR A 242 -7.11 -1.96 22.33
C TYR A 242 -6.09 -1.44 23.34
N GLU A 243 -4.88 -1.16 22.86
CA GLU A 243 -3.86 -0.44 23.60
C GLU A 243 -3.22 0.63 22.71
N ASN A 244 -2.71 1.71 23.32
CA ASN A 244 -1.98 2.75 22.60
C ASN A 244 -0.76 2.13 21.90
N ARG A 245 -0.54 2.49 20.64
CA ARG A 245 0.65 2.04 19.90
C ARG A 245 1.79 3.07 20.03
N PRO A 246 3.07 2.64 20.10
CA PRO A 246 4.20 3.56 20.17
C PRO A 246 4.64 4.09 18.79
N ASP A 247 4.22 3.44 17.71
CA ASP A 247 4.63 3.70 16.32
C ASP A 247 3.52 4.38 15.50
N VAL A 248 2.99 5.50 16.02
CA VAL A 248 1.97 6.29 15.32
C VAL A 248 2.60 7.03 14.14
N ASN A 249 2.25 6.64 12.91
CA ASN A 249 2.63 7.35 11.70
C ASN A 249 1.38 7.94 11.03
N PRO A 250 1.15 9.27 11.07
CA PRO A 250 0.06 9.91 10.34
C PRO A 250 0.38 9.99 8.85
N VAL A 251 -0.64 9.80 8.02
CA VAL A 251 -0.61 10.07 6.57
C VAL A 251 -1.70 11.08 6.25
N TYR A 252 -1.59 11.77 5.11
CA TYR A 252 -2.61 12.70 4.64
C TYR A 252 -3.19 12.21 3.31
N GLN A 253 -4.43 12.62 3.03
CA GLN A 253 -5.07 12.41 1.74
C GLN A 253 -5.89 13.64 1.43
N ALA A 254 -5.52 14.39 0.39
CA ALA A 254 -6.17 15.66 0.02
C ALA A 254 -6.38 16.60 1.22
N GLY A 255 -5.32 16.77 2.03
CA GLY A 255 -5.30 17.59 3.25
C GLY A 255 -6.01 16.99 4.48
N ALA A 256 -6.73 15.88 4.36
CA ALA A 256 -7.36 15.20 5.50
C ALA A 256 -6.38 14.24 6.17
N ARG A 257 -6.16 14.40 7.48
CA ARG A 257 -5.24 13.57 8.26
C ARG A 257 -5.85 12.19 8.56
N SER A 258 -5.04 11.14 8.44
CA SER A 258 -5.39 9.76 8.78
C SER A 258 -4.30 9.15 9.66
N ALA A 259 -4.63 8.58 10.82
CA ALA A 259 -3.64 7.92 11.67
C ALA A 259 -4.24 6.81 12.53
N ASN A 260 -3.56 5.68 12.59
CA ASN A 260 -3.89 4.62 13.53
C ASN A 260 -3.18 4.91 14.86
N VAL A 261 -3.93 5.12 15.97
CA VAL A 261 -3.35 5.52 17.28
C VAL A 261 -3.38 4.42 18.34
N VAL A 262 -4.07 3.33 18.06
CA VAL A 262 -4.16 2.13 18.90
C VAL A 262 -3.86 0.87 18.08
N ARG A 263 -3.49 -0.22 18.76
CA ARG A 263 -3.38 -1.56 18.17
C ARG A 263 -4.27 -2.56 18.91
N LEU A 264 -4.74 -3.59 18.21
CA LEU A 264 -5.63 -4.60 18.78
C LEU A 264 -4.86 -5.49 19.77
N LYS A 265 -5.26 -5.46 21.04
CA LYS A 265 -4.63 -6.22 22.13
C LYS A 265 -5.23 -7.61 22.28
N SER A 266 -6.56 -7.71 22.17
CA SER A 266 -7.26 -8.99 22.24
C SER A 266 -8.63 -8.97 21.57
N VAL A 267 -9.10 -10.16 21.20
CA VAL A 267 -10.48 -10.42 20.75
C VAL A 267 -11.10 -11.46 21.67
N SER A 268 -12.24 -11.12 22.28
CA SER A 268 -12.97 -12.01 23.18
C SER A 268 -14.28 -12.46 22.54
N THR A 269 -14.61 -13.74 22.65
CA THR A 269 -15.84 -14.33 22.13
C THR A 269 -16.80 -14.64 23.27
N LEU A 270 -18.07 -14.25 23.13
CA LEU A 270 -19.08 -14.33 24.17
C LEU A 270 -20.27 -15.16 23.70
N GLY A 271 -20.81 -16.00 24.58
CA GLY A 271 -21.97 -16.86 24.30
C GLY A 271 -23.31 -16.36 24.86
N ALA A 272 -24.29 -17.27 24.87
CA ALA A 272 -25.69 -17.05 25.24
C ALA A 272 -25.94 -16.37 26.58
N THR A 273 -25.07 -16.54 27.57
CA THR A 273 -25.21 -15.93 28.90
C THR A 273 -24.21 -14.80 29.15
N ASN A 274 -23.70 -14.19 28.06
CA ASN A 274 -22.69 -13.11 28.07
C ASN A 274 -21.38 -13.52 28.78
N GLN A 275 -21.12 -14.82 28.89
CA GLN A 275 -19.89 -15.42 29.40
C GLN A 275 -18.81 -15.41 28.31
N VAL A 276 -17.57 -15.07 28.68
CA VAL A 276 -16.42 -15.16 27.77
C VAL A 276 -16.04 -16.63 27.58
N ILE A 277 -16.06 -17.08 26.33
CA ILE A 277 -15.75 -18.47 25.94
C ILE A 277 -14.27 -18.58 25.59
N ALA A 278 -13.78 -17.71 24.73
CA ALA A 278 -12.38 -17.68 24.28
C ALA A 278 -11.85 -16.25 24.22
N VAL A 279 -10.54 -16.09 24.44
CA VAL A 279 -9.80 -14.83 24.33
C VAL A 279 -8.54 -15.07 23.48
N TYR A 280 -8.49 -14.40 22.33
CA TYR A 280 -7.31 -14.33 21.48
C TYR A 280 -6.44 -13.16 21.96
N GLN A 281 -5.35 -13.45 22.65
CA GLN A 281 -4.36 -12.48 23.10
C GLN A 281 -3.28 -12.28 22.04
N ILE A 282 -2.92 -11.02 21.77
CA ILE A 282 -1.90 -10.65 20.78
C ILE A 282 -0.75 -9.95 21.51
N SER A 283 0.48 -10.43 21.31
CA SER A 283 1.70 -9.84 21.88
C SER A 283 2.55 -9.20 20.79
N TYR A 284 3.15 -8.06 21.09
CA TYR A 284 3.87 -7.23 20.11
C TYR A 284 5.31 -6.93 20.52
N GLY A 285 6.21 -7.01 19.55
CA GLY A 285 7.54 -6.43 19.57
C GLY A 285 7.64 -5.20 18.68
N LEU A 286 8.74 -4.45 18.82
CA LEU A 286 9.08 -3.35 17.91
C LEU A 286 10.23 -3.76 17.01
N SER A 287 10.18 -3.34 15.75
CA SER A 287 11.28 -3.48 14.80
C SER A 287 12.53 -2.75 15.31
N PRO A 288 13.70 -3.42 15.43
CA PRO A 288 14.95 -2.73 15.79
C PRO A 288 15.46 -1.81 14.67
N LEU A 289 14.92 -1.92 13.44
CA LEU A 289 15.35 -1.13 12.29
C LEU A 289 14.63 0.22 12.16
N ASN A 290 13.35 0.26 12.54
CA ASN A 290 12.47 1.40 12.26
C ASN A 290 11.29 1.55 13.25
N GLY A 291 11.33 0.88 14.40
CA GLY A 291 10.36 1.05 15.49
C GLY A 291 8.95 0.51 15.26
N VAL A 292 8.59 0.03 14.05
CA VAL A 292 7.22 -0.42 13.76
C VAL A 292 6.79 -1.64 14.58
N SER A 293 5.53 -1.65 15.01
CA SER A 293 4.90 -2.76 15.74
C SER A 293 4.82 -4.02 14.87
N ARG A 294 5.21 -5.16 15.43
CA ARG A 294 5.14 -6.51 14.83
C ARG A 294 4.51 -7.48 15.82
N ILE A 295 3.63 -8.37 15.37
CA ILE A 295 3.12 -9.45 16.23
C ILE A 295 4.26 -10.44 16.50
N GLU A 296 4.53 -10.73 17.77
CA GLU A 296 5.48 -11.76 18.22
C GLU A 296 4.76 -13.07 18.57
N SER A 297 3.56 -13.00 19.12
CA SER A 297 2.74 -14.20 19.34
C SER A 297 1.24 -13.94 19.38
N VAL A 298 0.47 -14.96 19.05
CA VAL A 298 -0.98 -15.05 19.28
C VAL A 298 -1.26 -16.27 20.15
N GLN A 299 -2.07 -16.10 21.19
CA GLN A 299 -2.51 -17.18 22.07
C GLN A 299 -4.03 -17.19 22.21
N ASN A 300 -4.64 -18.37 22.15
CA ASN A 300 -6.05 -18.57 22.45
C ASN A 300 -6.19 -19.15 23.86
N CYS A 301 -6.97 -18.49 24.72
CA CYS A 301 -7.21 -18.88 26.11
C CYS A 301 -8.71 -18.94 26.42
N ASP A 302 -9.08 -19.62 27.50
CA ASP A 302 -10.40 -19.51 28.10
C ASP A 302 -10.68 -18.10 28.66
N GLY A 303 -11.93 -17.83 29.02
CA GLY A 303 -12.33 -16.55 29.64
C GLY A 303 -11.65 -16.24 30.98
N SER A 304 -10.98 -17.21 31.61
CA SER A 304 -10.21 -17.01 32.85
C SER A 304 -8.73 -16.68 32.61
N LEU A 305 -8.25 -16.82 31.37
CA LEU A 305 -6.85 -16.72 30.94
C LEU A 305 -5.89 -17.73 31.61
N ASN A 306 -6.41 -18.74 32.31
CA ASN A 306 -5.59 -19.77 32.96
C ASN A 306 -5.42 -21.02 32.07
N ASN A 307 -6.38 -21.30 31.19
CA ASN A 307 -6.36 -22.45 30.31
C ASN A 307 -6.13 -21.99 28.88
N CYS A 308 -4.88 -22.05 28.41
CA CYS A 308 -4.49 -21.56 27.10
C CYS A 308 -3.96 -22.69 26.19
N LEU A 309 -4.29 -22.59 24.91
CA LEU A 309 -3.66 -23.36 23.85
C LEU A 309 -2.18 -22.92 23.69
N PRO A 310 -1.32 -23.74 23.05
CA PRO A 310 0.04 -23.33 22.72
C PRO A 310 0.09 -22.01 21.93
N LYS A 311 1.06 -21.15 22.26
CA LYS A 311 1.30 -19.90 21.53
C LYS A 311 1.72 -20.19 20.10
N ILE A 312 1.13 -19.49 19.13
CA ILE A 312 1.72 -19.33 17.80
C ILE A 312 2.76 -18.21 17.95
N ASN A 313 4.04 -18.51 17.72
CA ASN A 313 5.13 -17.53 17.80
C ASN A 313 5.60 -17.14 16.39
N PHE A 314 5.92 -15.87 16.20
CA PHE A 314 6.40 -15.30 14.94
C PHE A 314 7.80 -14.72 15.15
N THR A 315 8.73 -15.13 14.29
CA THR A 315 10.08 -14.55 14.23
C THR A 315 10.22 -13.69 12.99
N TRP A 316 10.96 -12.59 13.11
CA TRP A 316 11.12 -11.59 12.06
C TRP A 316 12.59 -11.36 11.77
N THR A 317 12.91 -10.87 10.58
CA THR A 317 14.26 -10.40 10.26
C THR A 317 14.63 -9.23 11.19
N THR A 318 15.67 -9.43 12.00
CA THR A 318 16.21 -8.46 12.97
C THR A 318 17.52 -7.82 12.51
N SER A 319 18.27 -8.49 11.64
CA SER A 319 19.52 -7.95 11.08
C SER A 319 19.23 -6.93 9.99
N SER A 320 19.75 -5.72 10.15
CA SER A 320 20.19 -4.95 8.99
C SER A 320 21.20 -5.80 8.22
N PRO A 321 21.23 -5.77 6.88
CA PRO A 321 22.44 -6.09 6.14
C PRO A 321 23.62 -5.33 6.76
N SER A 322 24.80 -5.95 6.79
CA SER A 322 26.00 -5.41 7.44
C SER A 322 26.19 -3.93 7.10
N THR A 323 26.44 -3.10 8.11
CA THR A 323 26.52 -1.64 8.00
C THR A 323 27.60 -1.21 7.00
N GLY A 324 27.20 -0.94 5.76
CA GLY A 324 28.06 -0.40 4.72
C GLY A 324 27.71 -0.89 3.31
N PHE A 325 27.96 -0.04 2.32
CA PHE A 325 27.98 -0.47 0.92
C PHE A 325 29.24 -1.31 0.68
N THR A 326 29.07 -2.59 0.39
CA THR A 326 30.18 -3.40 -0.13
C THR A 326 30.34 -3.08 -1.62
N ALA A 327 31.37 -2.30 -1.96
CA ALA A 327 31.73 -2.11 -3.35
C ALA A 327 32.04 -3.47 -4.00
N PRO A 328 31.63 -3.72 -5.25
CA PRO A 328 31.98 -4.95 -5.96
C PRO A 328 33.50 -5.09 -6.03
N ALA A 329 34.03 -6.28 -5.71
CA ALA A 329 35.47 -6.51 -5.56
C ALA A 329 36.28 -6.20 -6.83
N SER A 330 35.65 -6.29 -8.01
CA SER A 330 36.10 -5.71 -9.28
C SER A 330 34.96 -5.82 -10.32
N GLY A 331 35.05 -5.07 -11.42
CA GLY A 331 34.22 -5.25 -12.62
C GLY A 331 33.73 -3.95 -13.26
N ASN A 332 33.84 -3.85 -14.59
CA ASN A 332 33.11 -2.84 -15.36
C ASN A 332 31.69 -3.36 -15.62
N TRP A 333 30.70 -2.82 -14.90
CA TRP A 333 29.28 -3.15 -15.12
C TRP A 333 28.77 -2.62 -16.46
N ILE A 334 29.45 -1.62 -17.03
CA ILE A 334 29.10 -0.94 -18.26
C ILE A 334 30.21 -1.20 -19.28
N THR A 335 29.83 -1.71 -20.45
CA THR A 335 30.67 -1.71 -21.64
C THR A 335 29.88 -1.06 -22.77
N ASN A 336 30.52 -0.18 -23.56
CA ASN A 336 29.93 0.49 -24.73
C ASN A 336 28.86 1.57 -24.47
N ILE A 337 28.86 2.27 -23.32
CA ILE A 337 28.04 3.50 -23.17
C ILE A 337 28.51 4.65 -24.09
N GLY A 338 29.76 4.61 -24.58
CA GLY A 338 30.37 5.65 -25.40
C GLY A 338 31.25 6.59 -24.55
N SER A 339 31.40 7.83 -25.00
CA SER A 339 32.07 8.91 -24.27
C SER A 339 31.04 10.00 -23.89
N PRO A 340 30.41 9.93 -22.71
CA PRO A 340 29.42 10.90 -22.25
C PRO A 340 29.95 12.34 -22.24
N VAL A 341 29.10 13.30 -22.63
CA VAL A 341 29.35 14.73 -22.37
C VAL A 341 28.35 15.27 -21.35
N GLY A 342 28.79 15.31 -20.09
CA GLY A 342 27.99 15.77 -18.96
C GLY A 342 27.57 14.65 -18.03
N THR A 343 26.44 14.83 -17.36
CA THR A 343 25.92 13.92 -16.35
C THR A 343 25.23 12.70 -16.96
N VAL A 344 25.21 11.60 -16.22
CA VAL A 344 24.34 10.45 -16.50
C VAL A 344 23.03 10.65 -15.73
N LYS A 345 21.90 10.23 -16.31
CA LYS A 345 20.58 10.23 -15.66
C LYS A 345 20.22 8.80 -15.24
N LEU A 346 19.52 8.67 -14.10
CA LEU A 346 19.26 7.44 -13.37
C LEU A 346 17.75 7.24 -13.15
N LEU A 347 17.06 6.57 -14.07
CA LEU A 347 15.62 6.30 -13.97
C LEU A 347 15.28 4.95 -14.62
N ASP A 348 14.14 4.37 -14.30
CA ASP A 348 13.60 3.18 -14.99
C ASP A 348 13.06 3.58 -16.37
N LEU A 349 13.77 3.21 -17.44
CA LEU A 349 13.45 3.60 -18.81
C LEU A 349 12.66 2.54 -19.56
N ASN A 350 12.64 1.29 -19.08
CA ASN A 350 11.92 0.18 -19.73
C ASN A 350 10.64 -0.27 -18.99
N GLY A 351 10.47 0.12 -17.73
CA GLY A 351 9.36 -0.22 -16.84
C GLY A 351 9.54 -1.58 -16.13
N ASP A 352 10.78 -2.06 -15.95
CA ASP A 352 11.07 -3.36 -15.31
C ASP A 352 11.31 -3.30 -13.79
N GLY A 353 11.26 -2.10 -13.21
CA GLY A 353 11.46 -1.83 -11.79
C GLY A 353 12.93 -1.64 -11.39
N ARG A 354 13.85 -1.53 -12.35
CA ARG A 354 15.28 -1.27 -12.11
C ARG A 354 15.68 0.12 -12.62
N THR A 355 16.70 0.70 -11.99
CA THR A 355 17.25 1.98 -12.44
C THR A 355 18.21 1.78 -13.61
N ASP A 356 17.83 2.30 -14.77
CA ASP A 356 18.65 2.34 -15.97
C ASP A 356 19.53 3.61 -16.01
N LEU A 357 20.42 3.68 -17.00
CA LEU A 357 21.31 4.82 -17.23
C LEU A 357 21.03 5.46 -18.59
N MET A 358 20.97 6.79 -18.65
CA MET A 358 20.87 7.54 -19.91
C MET A 358 21.90 8.68 -20.00
N THR A 359 22.47 8.90 -21.18
CA THR A 359 23.42 10.00 -21.40
C THR A 359 23.49 10.48 -22.86
N SER A 360 23.99 11.71 -23.04
CA SER A 360 24.26 12.33 -24.34
C SER A 360 25.72 12.15 -24.73
N LEU A 361 25.96 11.85 -26.00
CA LEU A 361 27.30 11.82 -26.60
C LEU A 361 27.67 13.14 -27.29
N GLY A 362 26.82 14.17 -27.22
CA GLY A 362 27.11 15.53 -27.72
C GLY A 362 27.05 15.70 -29.24
N ASN A 363 27.02 14.59 -29.98
CA ASN A 363 26.85 14.53 -31.43
C ASN A 363 25.38 14.38 -31.87
N GLY A 364 24.43 14.49 -30.94
CA GLY A 364 23.00 14.23 -31.17
C GLY A 364 22.52 12.84 -30.74
N ASN A 365 23.44 11.91 -30.42
CA ASN A 365 23.10 10.58 -29.96
C ASN A 365 22.85 10.51 -28.45
N TRP A 366 21.79 9.78 -28.10
CA TRP A 366 21.39 9.44 -26.75
C TRP A 366 21.54 7.95 -26.54
N ASN A 367 22.45 7.59 -25.64
CA ASN A 367 22.69 6.20 -25.27
C ASN A 367 21.97 5.90 -23.97
N VAL A 368 21.30 4.75 -23.95
CA VAL A 368 20.65 4.16 -22.78
C VAL A 368 21.30 2.82 -22.50
N CYS A 369 21.54 2.54 -21.22
CA CYS A 369 22.04 1.26 -20.74
C CYS A 369 21.03 0.67 -19.76
N LEU A 370 20.38 -0.43 -20.18
CA LEU A 370 19.36 -1.12 -19.39
C LEU A 370 19.98 -2.04 -18.34
N ALA A 371 19.49 -2.01 -17.11
CA ALA A 371 19.97 -2.82 -16.01
C ALA A 371 19.54 -4.29 -16.13
N THR A 372 20.49 -5.24 -16.16
CA THR A 372 20.16 -6.68 -16.30
C THR A 372 19.71 -7.32 -14.98
N GLY A 373 20.04 -6.69 -13.84
CA GLY A 373 19.96 -7.31 -12.51
C GLY A 373 21.13 -8.23 -12.14
N GLU A 374 22.06 -8.49 -13.06
CA GLU A 374 23.23 -9.36 -12.87
C GLU A 374 24.53 -8.56 -12.86
N ASN A 375 24.57 -7.45 -12.11
CA ASN A 375 25.72 -6.53 -12.01
C ASN A 375 26.27 -6.06 -13.37
N SER A 376 25.39 -5.88 -14.36
CA SER A 376 25.75 -5.45 -15.71
C SER A 376 24.63 -4.63 -16.37
N PHE A 377 24.98 -3.87 -17.40
CA PHE A 377 24.04 -3.14 -18.23
C PHE A 377 24.18 -3.48 -19.72
N ASN A 378 23.06 -3.45 -20.44
CA ASN A 378 23.01 -3.58 -21.90
C ASN A 378 22.82 -2.19 -22.56
N CYS A 379 23.88 -1.68 -23.20
CA CYS A 379 23.93 -0.34 -23.77
C CYS A 379 23.58 -0.29 -25.27
N GLY A 380 22.76 0.68 -25.68
CA GLY A 380 22.45 0.99 -27.08
C GLY A 380 22.09 2.46 -27.29
N THR A 381 22.19 2.94 -28.53
CA THR A 381 21.67 4.25 -28.92
C THR A 381 20.16 4.18 -29.11
N TRP A 382 19.41 4.93 -28.30
CA TRP A 382 17.94 4.98 -28.32
C TRP A 382 17.37 6.12 -29.16
N TYR A 383 18.16 7.17 -29.38
CA TYR A 383 17.79 8.29 -30.25
C TYR A 383 19.03 8.99 -30.82
N SER A 384 18.91 9.63 -31.99
CA SER A 384 20.07 10.15 -32.74
C SER A 384 19.78 11.44 -33.52
N ASN A 385 18.99 12.37 -32.96
CA ASN A 385 18.68 13.66 -33.60
C ASN A 385 18.55 14.87 -32.63
N ILE A 386 18.90 14.74 -31.34
CA ILE A 386 18.77 15.84 -30.36
C ILE A 386 20.14 16.22 -29.80
N ALA A 387 20.71 17.31 -30.32
CA ALA A 387 22.01 17.85 -29.91
C ALA A 387 21.92 18.67 -28.59
N ALA A 388 21.38 18.06 -27.54
CA ALA A 388 21.31 18.65 -26.19
C ALA A 388 22.37 18.03 -25.24
N SER A 389 22.87 18.86 -24.31
CA SER A 389 23.73 18.41 -23.20
C SER A 389 22.88 17.71 -22.14
N ALA A 390 23.37 16.59 -21.60
CA ALA A 390 22.70 15.83 -20.55
C ALA A 390 22.45 16.62 -19.24
N GLN A 391 23.12 17.75 -19.04
CA GLN A 391 22.86 18.65 -17.92
C GLN A 391 21.53 19.43 -18.05
N ASN A 392 21.06 19.68 -19.28
CA ASN A 392 19.83 20.46 -19.54
C ASN A 392 18.62 19.55 -19.83
N VAL A 393 18.67 18.30 -19.36
CA VAL A 393 17.65 17.29 -19.62
C VAL A 393 16.94 16.93 -18.33
N LEU A 394 15.62 16.94 -18.42
CA LEU A 394 14.69 16.51 -17.38
C LEU A 394 14.16 15.15 -17.79
N VAL A 395 13.95 14.27 -16.80
CA VAL A 395 13.58 12.88 -17.05
C VAL A 395 12.59 12.45 -15.96
N LEU A 396 11.41 11.99 -16.36
CA LEU A 396 10.34 11.49 -15.51
C LEU A 396 9.28 10.82 -16.41
N ASP A 397 8.40 9.98 -15.89
CA ASP A 397 7.27 9.43 -16.67
C ASP A 397 6.26 10.55 -16.98
N LEU A 398 6.28 11.10 -18.20
CA LEU A 398 5.43 12.24 -18.59
C LEU A 398 4.05 11.78 -19.08
N ASN A 399 3.90 10.52 -19.48
CA ASN A 399 2.69 10.01 -20.10
C ASN A 399 1.81 9.14 -19.16
N GLY A 400 2.42 8.60 -18.11
CA GLY A 400 1.81 7.77 -17.08
C GLY A 400 1.75 6.29 -17.47
N ASP A 401 2.74 5.75 -18.20
CA ASP A 401 2.82 4.32 -18.57
C ASP A 401 3.75 3.49 -17.66
N GLY A 402 4.44 4.12 -16.72
CA GLY A 402 5.39 3.51 -15.80
C GLY A 402 6.84 3.57 -16.28
N ARG A 403 7.15 4.29 -17.36
CA ARG A 403 8.50 4.44 -17.92
C ARG A 403 8.95 5.88 -17.88
N ALA A 404 10.20 6.12 -17.57
CA ALA A 404 10.74 7.46 -17.60
C ALA A 404 10.93 7.97 -19.05
N ASP A 405 10.38 9.15 -19.31
CA ASP A 405 10.48 9.87 -20.57
C ASP A 405 11.58 10.95 -20.47
N MET A 406 12.13 11.36 -21.61
CA MET A 406 13.11 12.45 -21.70
C MET A 406 12.44 13.74 -22.18
N MET A 407 12.78 14.90 -21.59
CA MET A 407 12.48 16.19 -22.21
C MET A 407 13.67 17.16 -22.23
N THR A 408 13.80 17.90 -23.33
CA THR A 408 14.91 18.84 -23.58
C THR A 408 14.39 20.18 -24.12
N PRO A 409 15.00 21.32 -23.74
CA PRO A 409 14.57 22.64 -24.19
C PRO A 409 14.94 22.89 -25.65
N VAL A 410 14.01 23.49 -26.41
CA VAL A 410 14.26 24.03 -27.77
C VAL A 410 14.43 25.55 -27.73
N GLY A 411 13.77 26.21 -26.79
CA GLY A 411 13.70 27.68 -26.66
C GLY A 411 12.32 28.22 -27.03
N GLY A 412 12.05 29.48 -26.67
CA GLY A 412 10.75 30.12 -26.93
C GLY A 412 9.53 29.40 -26.31
N GLY A 413 9.74 28.65 -25.22
CA GLY A 413 8.70 27.82 -24.59
C GLY A 413 8.45 26.47 -25.25
N TYR A 414 9.23 26.06 -26.26
CA TYR A 414 9.15 24.73 -26.88
C TYR A 414 10.13 23.75 -26.25
N TRP A 415 9.71 22.49 -26.18
CA TRP A 415 10.44 21.36 -25.62
C TRP A 415 10.34 20.17 -26.57
N ASN A 416 11.46 19.47 -26.82
CA ASN A 416 11.39 18.13 -27.37
C ASN A 416 11.05 17.18 -26.21
N VAL A 417 9.93 16.48 -26.33
CA VAL A 417 9.46 15.45 -25.40
C VAL A 417 9.56 14.11 -26.11
N CYS A 418 10.32 13.21 -25.51
CA CYS A 418 10.79 11.94 -26.05
C CYS A 418 10.27 10.82 -25.15
N LEU A 419 9.13 10.25 -25.55
CA LEU A 419 8.45 9.21 -24.77
C LEU A 419 9.17 7.87 -24.94
N SER A 420 9.33 7.11 -23.85
CA SER A 420 10.04 5.83 -23.88
C SER A 420 9.16 4.71 -24.44
N THR A 421 9.66 4.03 -25.48
CA THR A 421 9.05 2.78 -25.96
C THR A 421 9.55 1.56 -25.19
N GLY A 422 10.43 1.74 -24.19
CA GLY A 422 11.17 0.70 -23.50
C GLY A 422 12.31 0.07 -24.31
N SER A 423 12.57 0.58 -25.52
CA SER A 423 13.65 0.14 -26.41
C SER A 423 14.23 1.27 -27.28
N GLY A 424 13.77 2.49 -27.07
CA GLY A 424 14.04 3.68 -27.89
C GLY A 424 13.15 4.84 -27.43
N PHE A 425 13.29 6.01 -28.06
CA PHE A 425 12.43 7.17 -27.80
C PHE A 425 11.61 7.57 -29.03
N ASP A 426 10.33 7.89 -28.82
CA ASP A 426 9.49 8.59 -29.80
C ASP A 426 9.38 10.07 -29.42
N CYS A 427 9.88 10.96 -30.28
CA CYS A 427 10.10 12.36 -29.94
C CYS A 427 9.17 13.31 -30.72
N SER A 428 8.48 14.16 -29.98
CA SER A 428 7.59 15.21 -30.47
C SER A 428 7.90 16.56 -29.80
N THR A 429 7.36 17.67 -30.31
CA THR A 429 7.54 18.99 -29.70
C THR A 429 6.30 19.40 -28.92
N TRP A 430 6.45 19.66 -27.62
CA TRP A 430 5.39 20.20 -26.76
C TRP A 430 5.67 21.68 -26.45
N TYR A 431 4.61 22.45 -26.19
CA TYR A 431 4.69 23.89 -25.95
C TYR A 431 4.23 24.22 -24.52
N SER A 432 5.07 24.91 -23.77
CA SER A 432 4.82 25.31 -22.38
C SER A 432 4.42 26.79 -22.24
N ASN A 433 4.03 27.46 -23.33
CA ASN A 433 3.57 28.85 -23.38
C ASN A 433 4.45 29.88 -22.64
N ASN A 434 5.76 29.83 -22.87
CA ASN A 434 6.79 30.60 -22.15
C ASN A 434 6.83 30.43 -20.61
N GLY A 435 6.06 29.48 -20.06
CA GLY A 435 6.02 29.21 -18.62
C GLY A 435 7.35 28.68 -18.07
N ALA A 436 8.05 27.87 -18.86
CA ALA A 436 9.21 27.11 -18.40
C ALA A 436 10.49 27.40 -19.18
N SER A 437 11.62 27.38 -18.46
CA SER A 437 12.98 27.49 -19.01
C SER A 437 13.86 26.39 -18.40
N ALA A 438 14.80 25.82 -19.15
CA ALA A 438 15.64 24.74 -18.63
C ALA A 438 16.45 25.08 -17.37
N ALA A 439 16.76 26.36 -17.15
CA ALA A 439 17.43 26.78 -15.93
C ALA A 439 16.47 26.69 -14.73
N ASN A 440 16.82 25.82 -13.78
CA ASN A 440 16.11 25.60 -12.51
C ASN A 440 14.67 25.07 -12.64
N THR A 441 14.35 24.35 -13.72
CA THR A 441 13.09 23.62 -13.80
C THR A 441 13.23 22.23 -13.20
N SER A 442 12.25 21.83 -12.38
CA SER A 442 12.11 20.49 -11.84
C SER A 442 10.98 19.75 -12.56
N VAL A 443 11.03 18.41 -12.54
CA VAL A 443 9.90 17.55 -12.93
C VAL A 443 9.48 16.69 -11.75
N ALA A 444 8.18 16.64 -11.46
CA ALA A 444 7.59 15.86 -10.39
C ALA A 444 6.08 15.72 -10.61
N ASP A 445 5.44 14.68 -10.06
CA ASP A 445 3.97 14.58 -10.02
C ASP A 445 3.44 15.54 -8.97
N VAL A 446 2.94 16.72 -9.37
CA VAL A 446 2.48 17.75 -8.42
C VAL A 446 0.97 17.69 -8.21
N ASN A 447 0.22 17.09 -9.13
CA ASN A 447 -1.23 16.96 -9.05
C ASN A 447 -1.72 15.61 -8.47
N GLY A 448 -0.85 14.60 -8.37
CA GLY A 448 -1.16 13.25 -7.91
C GLY A 448 -1.88 12.42 -8.97
N ASP A 449 -1.69 12.73 -10.26
CA ASP A 449 -2.24 11.99 -11.38
C ASP A 449 -1.31 10.87 -11.87
N GLY A 450 -0.09 10.77 -11.37
CA GLY A 450 0.88 9.73 -11.75
C GLY A 450 1.67 10.06 -13.01
N ARG A 451 1.79 11.34 -13.37
CA ARG A 451 2.63 11.85 -14.46
C ARG A 451 3.59 12.92 -13.96
N GLY A 452 4.67 13.11 -14.70
CA GLY A 452 5.63 14.18 -14.46
C GLY A 452 5.11 15.52 -14.95
N ASP A 453 4.78 16.39 -14.01
CA ASP A 453 4.52 17.79 -14.26
C ASP A 453 5.83 18.58 -14.23
N MET A 454 5.83 19.75 -14.85
CA MET A 454 7.00 20.62 -14.96
C MET A 454 6.83 21.87 -14.08
N LEU A 455 7.79 22.14 -13.21
CA LEU A 455 7.76 23.22 -12.23
C LEU A 455 8.92 24.18 -12.46
N THR A 456 8.62 25.43 -12.87
CA THR A 456 9.62 26.48 -13.13
C THR A 456 9.40 27.69 -12.21
N PRO A 457 10.35 28.05 -11.36
CA PRO A 457 10.27 29.26 -10.55
C PRO A 457 10.51 30.51 -11.40
N VAL A 458 9.63 31.51 -11.30
CA VAL A 458 9.73 32.79 -12.02
C VAL A 458 9.98 34.00 -11.12
N GLY A 459 10.30 33.75 -9.85
CA GLY A 459 10.67 34.77 -8.85
C GLY A 459 9.48 35.31 -8.07
N ASN A 460 9.77 36.09 -7.01
CA ASN A 460 8.77 36.68 -6.10
C ASN A 460 7.74 35.68 -5.53
N GLY A 461 8.09 34.39 -5.43
CA GLY A 461 7.20 33.33 -4.96
C GLY A 461 6.18 32.81 -5.99
N TYR A 462 6.35 33.15 -7.27
CA TYR A 462 5.58 32.57 -8.36
C TYR A 462 6.32 31.41 -9.01
N TRP A 463 5.56 30.37 -9.32
CA TRP A 463 5.99 29.16 -10.02
C TRP A 463 5.07 28.95 -11.22
N ASN A 464 5.62 28.81 -12.41
CA ASN A 464 4.88 28.30 -13.53
C ASN A 464 4.87 26.78 -13.46
N VAL A 465 3.68 26.23 -13.33
CA VAL A 465 3.41 24.79 -13.23
C VAL A 465 2.72 24.37 -14.51
N CYS A 466 3.33 23.42 -15.20
CA CYS A 466 2.89 22.88 -16.48
C CYS A 466 2.52 21.41 -16.29
N ILE A 467 1.22 21.17 -16.13
CA ILE A 467 0.65 19.85 -15.90
C ILE A 467 0.73 19.00 -17.18
N SER A 468 1.12 17.73 -17.07
CA SER A 468 1.21 16.84 -18.23
C SER A 468 -0.12 16.19 -18.60
N GLY A 469 -0.65 16.55 -19.77
CA GLY A 469 -1.74 15.81 -20.41
C GLY A 469 -1.31 14.46 -21.00
N GLY A 470 -0.03 14.07 -20.89
CA GLY A 470 0.58 12.90 -21.52
C GLY A 470 0.82 13.01 -23.02
N THR A 471 0.36 14.10 -23.64
CA THR A 471 0.61 14.46 -25.06
C THR A 471 0.89 15.96 -25.27
N SER A 472 0.76 16.78 -24.22
CA SER A 472 0.95 18.23 -24.22
C SER A 472 0.95 18.77 -22.79
N PHE A 473 1.44 19.99 -22.58
CA PHE A 473 1.41 20.66 -21.27
C PHE A 473 0.23 21.64 -21.13
N GLY A 474 -0.44 21.62 -19.99
CA GLY A 474 -1.37 22.66 -19.53
C GLY A 474 -0.72 23.54 -18.46
N CYS A 475 -0.35 24.77 -18.80
CA CYS A 475 0.45 25.64 -17.93
C CYS A 475 -0.36 26.74 -17.23
N ALA A 476 -0.11 26.93 -15.93
CA ALA A 476 -0.64 28.00 -15.10
C ALA A 476 0.46 28.55 -14.16
N THR A 477 0.27 29.77 -13.64
CA THR A 477 1.13 30.32 -12.59
C THR A 477 0.51 30.06 -11.22
N TRP A 478 1.19 29.27 -10.40
CA TRP A 478 0.87 29.03 -8.99
C TRP A 478 1.71 29.95 -8.10
N TYR A 479 1.19 30.28 -6.92
CA TYR A 479 1.79 31.25 -6.02
C TYR A 479 2.00 30.64 -4.63
N THR A 480 3.22 30.72 -4.12
CA THR A 480 3.61 30.12 -2.83
C THR A 480 3.66 31.14 -1.68
N ASN A 481 3.44 32.43 -1.93
CA ASN A 481 3.63 33.52 -0.96
C ASN A 481 5.05 33.64 -0.35
N ILE A 482 6.01 32.86 -0.84
CA ILE A 482 7.36 32.75 -0.28
C ILE A 482 8.35 33.10 -1.37
N GLY A 483 9.20 34.10 -1.13
CA GLY A 483 10.21 34.60 -2.08
C GLY A 483 11.37 33.63 -2.36
N ALA A 484 11.08 32.34 -2.52
CA ALA A 484 12.05 31.29 -2.81
C ALA A 484 12.87 31.63 -4.06
N SER A 485 14.20 31.59 -3.91
CA SER A 485 15.08 31.50 -5.05
C SER A 485 15.15 30.05 -5.52
N ALA A 486 15.01 29.88 -6.82
CA ALA A 486 15.01 28.60 -7.52
C ALA A 486 16.09 27.59 -7.10
N ALA A 487 17.28 28.11 -6.76
CA ALA A 487 18.52 27.33 -6.68
C ALA A 487 18.57 26.27 -5.55
N ASN A 488 17.71 26.38 -4.53
CA ASN A 488 17.74 25.51 -3.34
C ASN A 488 16.39 24.83 -3.05
N THR A 489 15.43 24.83 -3.98
CA THR A 489 14.14 24.17 -3.76
C THR A 489 14.24 22.68 -4.09
N VAL A 490 13.88 21.82 -3.13
CA VAL A 490 13.70 20.38 -3.34
C VAL A 490 12.23 20.12 -3.64
N VAL A 491 11.95 19.20 -4.56
CA VAL A 491 10.60 18.76 -4.93
C VAL A 491 10.43 17.28 -4.55
N VAL A 492 9.53 16.99 -3.62
CA VAL A 492 9.34 15.64 -3.04
C VAL A 492 8.02 15.59 -2.27
N ASP A 493 7.32 14.45 -2.24
CA ASP A 493 6.18 14.24 -1.33
C ASP A 493 6.69 14.22 0.14
N LEU A 494 6.28 15.21 0.94
CA LEU A 494 6.67 15.34 2.35
C LEU A 494 5.60 14.83 3.32
N ASN A 495 4.37 14.61 2.84
CA ASN A 495 3.20 14.40 3.67
C ASN A 495 2.54 13.02 3.46
N GLY A 496 2.95 12.31 2.41
CA GLY A 496 2.50 10.97 2.04
C GLY A 496 1.17 10.92 1.30
N ASP A 497 0.69 12.02 0.72
CA ASP A 497 -0.57 12.06 -0.04
C ASP A 497 -0.42 11.75 -1.54
N GLY A 498 0.80 11.49 -2.00
CA GLY A 498 1.11 11.13 -3.38
C GLY A 498 1.30 12.33 -4.32
N LYS A 499 1.33 13.57 -3.79
CA LYS A 499 1.64 14.78 -4.53
C LYS A 499 3.02 15.29 -4.11
N SER A 500 3.77 15.83 -5.06
CA SER A 500 5.09 16.37 -4.80
C SER A 500 5.01 17.77 -4.21
N ASP A 501 5.55 17.95 -3.01
CA ASP A 501 5.60 19.22 -2.29
C ASP A 501 6.89 20.00 -2.63
N LEU A 502 6.95 21.29 -2.28
CA LEU A 502 8.17 22.09 -2.38
C LEU A 502 8.77 22.38 -1.00
N MET A 503 10.09 22.22 -0.87
CA MET A 503 10.85 22.51 0.34
C MET A 503 12.05 23.41 0.03
N THR A 504 12.15 24.56 0.69
CA THR A 504 13.26 25.52 0.50
C THR A 504 13.90 25.89 1.84
N PRO A 505 15.23 25.78 2.01
CA PRO A 505 15.90 26.18 3.24
C PRO A 505 15.97 27.71 3.35
N LEU A 506 15.75 28.25 4.55
CA LEU A 506 15.79 29.69 4.82
C LEU A 506 17.18 30.21 5.26
N GLY A 507 18.13 29.31 5.52
CA GLY A 507 19.50 29.66 5.94
C GLY A 507 19.65 30.00 7.43
N ASP A 508 18.55 30.05 8.17
CA ASP A 508 18.45 30.28 9.63
C ASP A 508 18.20 28.99 10.44
N GLY A 509 18.20 27.83 9.78
CA GLY A 509 17.83 26.52 10.35
C GLY A 509 16.35 26.15 10.18
N ASN A 510 15.54 27.06 9.66
CA ASN A 510 14.15 26.80 9.26
C ASN A 510 14.04 26.43 7.78
N TRP A 511 12.90 25.84 7.45
CA TRP A 511 12.54 25.45 6.09
C TRP A 511 11.16 26.00 5.77
N ASN A 512 11.01 26.51 4.55
CA ASN A 512 9.70 26.81 4.01
C ASN A 512 9.19 25.60 3.23
N VAL A 513 8.04 25.09 3.65
CA VAL A 513 7.39 23.90 3.10
C VAL A 513 6.04 24.31 2.51
N CYS A 514 5.86 23.99 1.24
CA CYS A 514 4.68 24.27 0.45
C CYS A 514 4.05 22.97 0.01
N LEU A 515 2.98 22.57 0.69
CA LEU A 515 2.26 21.34 0.38
C LEU A 515 1.41 21.55 -0.87
N SER A 516 1.47 20.64 -1.83
CA SER A 516 0.60 20.68 -3.00
C SER A 516 -0.83 20.30 -2.62
N ASN A 517 -1.81 21.00 -3.17
CA ASN A 517 -3.20 20.54 -3.16
C ASN A 517 -3.64 19.97 -4.53
N GLY A 518 -2.80 20.11 -5.56
CA GLY A 518 -3.02 19.67 -6.94
C GLY A 518 -3.43 20.77 -7.93
N ASP A 519 -3.87 21.93 -7.44
CA ASP A 519 -4.18 23.14 -8.22
C ASP A 519 -3.40 24.38 -7.70
N GLY A 520 -2.47 24.17 -6.77
CA GLY A 520 -1.77 25.22 -6.04
C GLY A 520 -0.99 24.69 -4.83
N PHE A 521 -0.35 25.61 -4.12
CA PHE A 521 0.44 25.31 -2.92
C PHE A 521 -0.12 25.99 -1.66
N THR A 522 -0.07 25.27 -0.53
CA THR A 522 -0.36 25.80 0.81
C THR A 522 0.92 25.76 1.63
N CYS A 523 1.44 26.92 2.01
CA CYS A 523 2.79 27.02 2.56
C CYS A 523 2.85 27.39 4.05
N SER A 524 3.86 26.87 4.73
CA SER A 524 4.15 27.09 6.14
C SER A 524 5.65 26.96 6.42
N THR A 525 6.13 27.56 7.51
CA THR A 525 7.53 27.42 7.95
C THR A 525 7.65 26.25 8.94
N TRP A 526 8.49 25.28 8.62
CA TRP A 526 8.82 24.14 9.47
C TRP A 526 10.20 24.35 10.11
N TYR A 527 10.31 24.10 11.41
CA TYR A 527 11.54 24.30 12.18
C TYR A 527 12.29 22.97 12.36
N SER A 528 13.62 23.00 12.28
CA SER A 528 14.43 21.87 12.72
C SER A 528 14.62 21.93 14.24
N SER A 529 14.13 20.92 14.97
CA SER A 529 14.23 20.88 16.43
C SER A 529 15.63 20.53 16.96
N ASN A 530 16.60 20.27 16.07
CA ASN A 530 17.99 19.95 16.36
C ASN A 530 18.94 20.61 15.33
N ALA A 531 19.01 21.94 15.32
CA ALA A 531 19.96 22.69 14.50
C ALA A 531 21.40 22.62 15.05
N ALA A 532 21.99 21.43 15.08
CA ALA A 532 23.45 21.31 15.01
C ALA A 532 23.86 21.63 13.57
N SER A 533 24.67 22.68 13.38
CA SER A 533 24.97 23.30 12.09
C SER A 533 25.35 22.29 10.98
N VAL A 534 24.43 22.03 10.05
CA VAL A 534 24.72 21.34 8.79
C VAL A 534 25.17 22.41 7.79
N PRO A 535 26.42 22.40 7.31
CA PRO A 535 26.86 23.35 6.28
C PRO A 535 26.12 23.08 4.97
N ALA A 536 25.83 24.14 4.21
CA ALA A 536 25.16 24.04 2.93
C ALA A 536 26.07 23.41 1.86
N THR A 537 26.15 22.08 1.85
CA THR A 537 26.68 21.31 0.73
C THR A 537 25.54 20.70 -0.07
N ARG A 538 25.55 21.01 -1.36
CA ARG A 538 24.63 20.58 -2.41
C ARG A 538 24.20 19.12 -2.28
N PHE A 539 22.89 18.89 -2.20
CA PHE A 539 22.32 17.57 -2.49
C PHE A 539 22.28 17.43 -4.02
N ASP A 540 23.35 16.86 -4.59
CA ASP A 540 23.28 16.32 -5.95
C ASP A 540 22.60 14.94 -5.86
N SER A 541 21.54 14.76 -6.67
CA SER A 541 20.64 13.59 -6.74
C SER A 541 21.29 12.36 -7.36
#